data_AF-H0WDE2-F1
#
_entry.id   AF-H0WDE2-F1
#
_cell.length_a   1.000
_cell.length_b   1.000
_cell.length_c   1.000
_cell.angle_alpha   90.00
_cell.angle_beta   90.00
_cell.angle_gamma   90.00
#
_symmetry.space_group_name_H-M   'P 1'
#
loop_
_entity.id
_entity.type
_entity.pdbx_description
1 polymer ?
#
loop_
_entity_poly.entity_id
_entity_poly.type
_entity_poly.pdbx_seq_one_letter_code
_entity_poly.pdbx_strand_id
1 'polypeptide(L)'
;MAGEELAGKLQRRLRPEDAEEPRALSAQLSRRLHLAEGAAPRPRCRVFNPYTEFPELSRRRLKDLESMFHRYDAGRDGFIDLMELKLMMEKLGAPQTHLGLKSMIKEVDEDFDGKLSFREFLLIFHKAAAGKLQEDSGLLALAQLSEINVALEGVRGAKDFFEAKAQALASASKFEAELKAEQDERRKEEEDRRQRRAAFRELKAAFSS
;
A
#
# COMPACT_ATOMS: atom_id res chain seq x y z
N MET A 1 44.88 -64.39 57.38
CA MET A 1 43.41 -64.17 57.30
C MET A 1 43.18 -63.37 56.04
N ALA A 2 42.59 -64.03 55.04
CA ALA A 2 42.34 -63.52 53.70
C ALA A 2 41.39 -62.33 53.72
N GLY A 3 41.53 -61.42 52.76
CA GLY A 3 40.62 -60.29 52.59
C GLY A 3 40.94 -59.49 51.33
N GLU A 4 40.16 -59.78 50.28
CA GLU A 4 39.73 -58.86 49.23
C GLU A 4 40.61 -58.70 47.98
N GLU A 5 40.26 -59.61 47.08
CA GLU A 5 40.41 -59.64 45.64
C GLU A 5 39.55 -58.54 44.95
N LEU A 6 39.97 -58.17 43.72
CA LEU A 6 39.18 -57.54 42.64
C LEU A 6 39.02 -56.01 42.61
N ALA A 7 39.89 -55.36 41.83
CA ALA A 7 39.48 -54.21 41.02
C ALA A 7 40.30 -54.13 39.72
N GLY A 8 40.15 -55.15 38.87
CA GLY A 8 40.61 -55.11 37.49
C GLY A 8 39.57 -54.44 36.59
N LYS A 9 40.05 -53.51 35.76
CA LYS A 9 39.44 -53.00 34.51
C LYS A 9 38.29 -52.02 34.68
N LEU A 10 38.53 -50.77 34.29
CA LEU A 10 37.78 -50.11 33.21
C LEU A 10 38.40 -48.75 32.89
N GLN A 11 39.38 -48.79 32.00
CA GLN A 11 39.85 -47.62 31.25
C GLN A 11 38.75 -47.26 30.23
N ARG A 12 37.70 -46.55 30.68
CA ARG A 12 36.75 -45.89 29.75
C ARG A 12 37.23 -44.48 29.52
N ARG A 13 37.74 -44.25 28.30
CA ARG A 13 38.02 -42.93 27.72
C ARG A 13 36.86 -41.97 27.97
N LEU A 14 37.05 -40.98 28.82
CA LEU A 14 36.22 -39.77 28.84
C LEU A 14 36.66 -38.90 27.66
N ARG A 15 35.80 -38.77 26.64
CA ARG A 15 35.96 -37.78 25.58
C ARG A 15 35.58 -36.40 26.16
N PRO A 16 36.39 -35.35 25.97
CA PRO A 16 36.15 -34.04 26.56
C PRO A 16 35.21 -33.16 25.72
N GLU A 17 34.18 -33.73 25.08
CA GLU A 17 33.37 -33.00 24.08
C GLU A 17 31.93 -32.66 24.55
N ASP A 18 31.49 -33.10 25.74
CA ASP A 18 30.13 -32.84 26.23
C ASP A 18 30.04 -31.66 27.23
N ALA A 19 30.96 -30.69 27.16
CA ALA A 19 31.05 -29.56 28.09
C ALA A 19 30.36 -28.26 27.63
N GLU A 20 29.56 -28.30 26.56
CA GLU A 20 28.91 -27.12 25.97
C GLU A 20 27.41 -26.96 26.34
N GLU A 21 26.76 -27.98 26.93
CA GLU A 21 25.36 -27.85 27.37
C GLU A 21 25.11 -27.02 28.65
N PRO A 22 25.96 -27.02 29.70
CA PRO A 22 25.67 -26.25 30.91
C PRO A 22 25.74 -24.74 30.68
N ARG A 23 26.47 -24.30 29.64
CA ARG A 23 26.64 -22.88 29.29
C ARG A 23 25.40 -22.30 28.62
N ALA A 24 24.77 -23.06 27.73
CA ALA A 24 23.53 -22.65 27.07
C ALA A 24 22.39 -22.54 28.09
N LEU A 25 22.28 -23.55 28.97
CA LEU A 25 21.29 -23.57 30.04
C LEU A 25 21.55 -22.49 31.10
N SER A 26 22.82 -22.26 31.48
CA SER A 26 23.16 -21.17 32.39
C SER A 26 22.86 -19.81 31.78
N ALA A 27 23.13 -19.61 30.48
CA ALA A 27 22.80 -18.38 29.77
C ALA A 27 21.29 -18.17 29.67
N GLN A 28 20.52 -19.24 29.42
CA GLN A 28 19.04 -19.19 29.41
C GLN A 28 18.46 -18.86 30.79
N LEU A 29 19.00 -19.45 31.86
CA LEU A 29 18.55 -19.18 33.24
C LEU A 29 18.93 -17.77 33.69
N SER A 30 20.15 -17.31 33.40
CA SER A 30 20.55 -15.92 33.65
C SER A 30 19.66 -14.93 32.89
N ARG A 31 19.27 -15.23 31.65
CA ARG A 31 18.32 -14.40 30.89
C ARG A 31 16.94 -14.36 31.56
N ARG A 32 16.43 -15.49 32.06
CA ARG A 32 15.14 -15.55 32.77
C ARG A 32 15.15 -14.80 34.10
N LEU A 33 16.24 -14.86 34.86
CA LEU A 33 16.40 -14.11 36.10
C LEU A 33 16.44 -12.60 35.86
N HIS A 34 17.20 -12.13 34.85
CA HIS A 34 17.24 -10.71 34.50
C HIS A 34 15.90 -10.14 34.00
N LEU A 35 15.04 -10.97 33.37
CA LEU A 35 13.67 -10.58 33.01
C LEU A 35 12.76 -10.47 34.24
N ALA A 36 12.92 -11.35 35.23
CA ALA A 36 12.15 -11.31 36.47
C ALA A 36 12.51 -10.10 37.35
N GLU A 37 13.76 -9.64 37.29
CA GLU A 37 14.26 -8.48 38.03
C GLU A 37 14.03 -7.14 37.29
N GLY A 38 13.40 -7.16 36.10
CA GLY A 38 13.08 -5.94 35.33
C GLY A 38 14.29 -5.22 34.71
N ALA A 39 15.48 -5.86 34.70
CA ALA A 39 16.75 -5.25 34.33
C ALA A 39 17.14 -5.40 32.84
N ALA A 40 16.33 -6.09 32.03
CA ALA A 40 16.59 -6.19 30.59
C ALA A 40 16.26 -4.85 29.92
N PRO A 41 17.22 -4.18 29.25
CA PRO A 41 16.90 -3.01 28.45
C PRO A 41 15.93 -3.45 27.36
N ARG A 42 14.71 -2.89 27.39
CA ARG A 42 13.80 -2.97 26.25
C ARG A 42 14.61 -2.57 25.01
N PRO A 43 14.52 -3.30 23.89
CA PRO A 43 15.28 -2.94 22.69
C PRO A 43 15.02 -1.45 22.43
N ARG A 44 16.10 -0.66 22.47
CA ARG A 44 16.02 0.78 22.26
C ARG A 44 15.31 0.97 20.93
N CYS A 45 14.16 1.64 20.95
CA CYS A 45 13.48 2.03 19.73
C CYS A 45 14.53 2.70 18.84
N ARG A 46 14.96 2.03 17.77
CA ARG A 46 15.57 2.74 16.65
C ARG A 46 14.59 3.85 16.33
N VAL A 47 15.09 5.08 16.16
CA VAL A 47 14.23 6.22 15.81
C VAL A 47 13.40 5.77 14.61
N PHE A 48 12.11 5.55 14.85
CA PHE A 48 11.21 4.97 13.87
C PHE A 48 11.00 6.03 12.80
N ASN A 49 11.41 5.71 11.57
CA ASN A 49 11.16 6.56 10.42
C ASN A 49 10.25 5.81 9.45
N PRO A 50 8.94 6.11 9.44
CA PRO A 50 7.97 5.39 8.63
C PRO A 50 8.27 5.50 7.13
N TYR A 51 8.88 6.61 6.69
CA TYR A 51 9.20 6.85 5.27
C TYR A 51 10.34 5.99 4.73
N THR A 52 11.21 5.49 5.60
CA THR A 52 12.33 4.62 5.21
C THR A 52 12.02 3.15 5.40
N GLU A 53 11.17 2.81 6.37
CA GLU A 53 10.77 1.41 6.63
C GLU A 53 9.67 0.93 5.67
N PHE A 54 8.79 1.83 5.22
CA PHE A 54 7.67 1.50 4.34
C PHE A 54 7.68 2.33 3.04
N PRO A 55 8.68 2.12 2.15
CA PRO A 55 8.82 2.89 0.91
C PRO A 55 7.66 2.68 -0.08
N GLU A 56 6.96 1.56 -0.02
CA GLU A 56 5.77 1.27 -0.82
C GLU A 56 4.55 2.11 -0.44
N LEU A 57 4.53 2.68 0.76
CA LEU A 57 3.47 3.58 1.20
C LEU A 57 3.83 5.02 0.82
N SER A 58 3.10 5.59 -0.13
CA SER A 58 3.30 7.00 -0.51
C SER A 58 3.15 7.94 0.69
N ARG A 59 3.86 9.07 0.70
CA ARG A 59 3.78 10.06 1.79
C ARG A 59 2.35 10.54 2.08
N ARG A 60 1.48 10.58 1.06
CA ARG A 60 0.05 10.91 1.22
C ARG A 60 -0.66 9.81 1.99
N ARG A 61 -0.55 8.57 1.51
CA ARG A 61 -1.11 7.40 2.17
C ARG A 61 -0.64 7.29 3.62
N LEU A 62 0.64 7.56 3.89
CA LEU A 62 1.18 7.51 5.25
C LEU A 62 0.50 8.53 6.19
N LYS A 63 0.25 9.76 5.72
CA LYS A 63 -0.48 10.78 6.48
C LYS A 63 -1.95 10.43 6.69
N ASP A 64 -2.57 9.78 5.71
CA ASP A 64 -3.96 9.33 5.83
C ASP A 64 -4.08 8.23 6.88
N LEU A 65 -3.13 7.27 6.89
CA LEU A 65 -3.03 6.23 7.89
C LEU A 65 -2.71 6.79 9.29
N GLU A 66 -1.83 7.78 9.37
CA GLU A 66 -1.56 8.52 10.62
C GLU A 66 -2.83 9.20 11.15
N SER A 67 -3.59 9.86 10.28
CA SER A 67 -4.85 10.51 10.64
C SER A 67 -5.92 9.51 11.06
N MET A 68 -5.96 8.34 10.42
CA MET A 68 -6.85 7.26 10.78
C MET A 68 -6.47 6.66 12.13
N PHE A 69 -5.19 6.42 12.38
CA PHE A 69 -4.67 5.93 13.66
C PHE A 69 -5.09 6.87 14.81
N HIS A 70 -4.82 8.17 14.67
CA HIS A 70 -5.17 9.18 15.68
C HIS A 70 -6.67 9.39 15.86
N ARG A 71 -7.49 8.99 14.89
CA ARG A 71 -8.96 9.07 15.01
C ARG A 71 -9.50 7.98 15.94
N TYR A 72 -8.88 6.81 15.95
CA TYR A 72 -9.35 5.64 16.70
C TYR A 72 -8.60 5.41 18.00
N ASP A 73 -7.39 5.97 18.16
CA ASP A 73 -6.72 6.15 19.45
C ASP A 73 -7.49 7.18 20.29
N ALA A 74 -8.47 6.70 21.06
CA ALA A 74 -9.29 7.52 21.94
C ALA A 74 -8.53 7.89 23.21
N GLY A 75 -7.64 7.01 23.67
CA GLY A 75 -6.77 7.22 24.83
C GLY A 75 -5.69 8.28 24.62
N ARG A 76 -5.33 8.58 23.36
CA ARG A 76 -4.15 9.35 22.97
C ARG A 76 -2.88 8.85 23.64
N ASP A 77 -2.81 7.54 23.86
CA ASP A 77 -1.62 6.90 24.45
C ASP A 77 -0.59 6.53 23.37
N GLY A 78 -0.92 6.72 22.09
CA GLY A 78 -0.08 6.40 20.96
C GLY A 78 -0.17 4.93 20.54
N PHE A 79 -1.15 4.19 21.07
CA PHE A 79 -1.44 2.80 20.77
C PHE A 79 -2.92 2.63 20.45
N ILE A 80 -3.26 1.56 19.71
CA ILE A 80 -4.65 1.12 19.53
C ILE A 80 -4.81 -0.16 20.32
N ASP A 81 -5.64 -0.12 21.36
CA ASP A 81 -5.98 -1.30 22.15
C ASP A 81 -7.06 -2.17 21.49
N LEU A 82 -7.40 -3.30 22.10
CA LEU A 82 -8.39 -4.24 21.56
C LEU A 82 -9.79 -3.62 21.46
N MET A 83 -10.16 -2.72 22.38
CA MET A 83 -11.48 -2.07 22.38
C MET A 83 -11.56 -0.98 21.31
N GLU A 84 -10.50 -0.22 21.12
CA GLU A 84 -10.36 0.79 20.07
C GLU A 84 -10.33 0.12 18.69
N LEU A 85 -9.61 -0.99 18.53
CA LEU A 85 -9.63 -1.78 17.30
C LEU A 85 -11.03 -2.33 17.01
N LYS A 86 -11.74 -2.80 18.04
CA LYS A 86 -13.13 -3.25 17.91
C LYS A 86 -14.03 -2.13 17.37
N LEU A 87 -13.96 -0.95 17.99
CA LEU A 87 -14.73 0.21 17.56
C LEU A 87 -14.37 0.62 16.13
N MET A 88 -13.10 0.58 15.77
CA MET A 88 -12.65 0.86 14.41
C MET A 88 -13.28 -0.08 13.39
N MET A 89 -13.25 -1.39 13.63
CA MET A 89 -13.85 -2.39 12.74
C MET A 89 -15.37 -2.24 12.62
N GLU A 90 -16.05 -1.89 13.72
CA GLU A 90 -17.48 -1.57 13.69
C GLU A 90 -17.79 -0.33 12.85
N LYS A 91 -16.96 0.73 12.95
CA LYS A 91 -17.13 1.96 12.18
C LYS A 91 -16.82 1.78 10.69
N LEU A 92 -15.92 0.86 10.34
CA LEU A 92 -15.60 0.50 8.96
C LEU A 92 -16.64 -0.45 8.34
N GLY A 93 -17.62 -0.94 9.12
CA GLY A 93 -18.70 -1.80 8.62
C GLY A 93 -18.33 -3.29 8.51
N ALA A 94 -17.20 -3.71 9.09
CA ALA A 94 -16.75 -5.10 9.11
C ALA A 94 -16.46 -5.57 10.55
N PRO A 95 -17.50 -5.70 11.41
CA PRO A 95 -17.32 -6.11 12.78
C PRO A 95 -16.67 -7.50 12.86
N GLN A 96 -15.70 -7.64 13.76
CA GLN A 96 -14.97 -8.89 13.99
C GLN A 96 -15.28 -9.46 15.37
N THR A 97 -15.12 -10.77 15.52
CA THR A 97 -15.25 -11.42 16.84
C THR A 97 -14.09 -11.03 17.75
N HIS A 98 -14.27 -11.12 19.07
CA HIS A 98 -13.20 -10.84 20.04
C HIS A 98 -11.94 -11.69 19.78
N LEU A 99 -12.12 -12.96 19.40
CA LEU A 99 -11.01 -13.86 19.06
C LEU A 99 -10.34 -13.45 17.74
N GLY A 100 -11.12 -13.00 16.76
CA GLY A 100 -10.63 -12.45 15.50
C GLY A 100 -9.77 -11.21 15.73
N LEU A 101 -10.26 -10.25 16.51
CA LEU A 101 -9.52 -9.03 16.88
C LEU A 101 -8.20 -9.36 17.58
N LYS A 102 -8.22 -10.29 18.55
CA LYS A 102 -7.01 -10.72 19.24
C LYS A 102 -6.01 -11.39 18.28
N SER A 103 -6.51 -12.15 17.30
CA SER A 103 -5.66 -12.78 16.28
C SER A 103 -5.07 -11.75 15.33
N MET A 104 -5.85 -10.73 14.94
CA MET A 104 -5.39 -9.61 14.11
C MET A 104 -4.24 -8.86 14.78
N ILE A 105 -4.38 -8.49 16.07
CA ILE A 105 -3.32 -7.82 16.83
C ILE A 105 -2.07 -8.71 16.86
N LYS A 106 -2.24 -9.97 17.29
CA LYS A 106 -1.14 -10.94 17.41
C LYS A 106 -0.35 -11.16 16.11
N GLU A 107 -0.96 -10.94 14.95
CA GLU A 107 -0.32 -11.14 13.66
C GLU A 107 0.69 -10.03 13.31
N VAL A 108 0.56 -8.85 13.91
CA VAL A 108 1.42 -7.67 13.64
C VAL A 108 2.12 -7.11 14.88
N ASP A 109 1.71 -7.54 16.07
CA ASP A 109 2.31 -7.25 17.37
C ASP A 109 3.70 -7.90 17.46
N GLU A 110 4.76 -7.08 17.25
CA GLU A 110 6.16 -7.52 17.24
C GLU A 110 6.79 -7.44 18.63
N ASP A 111 6.29 -6.55 19.49
CA ASP A 111 6.81 -6.33 20.84
C ASP A 111 6.04 -7.07 21.95
N PHE A 112 4.92 -7.72 21.59
CA PHE A 112 4.04 -8.53 22.43
C PHE A 112 3.40 -7.74 23.57
N ASP A 113 3.10 -6.45 23.36
CA ASP A 113 2.40 -5.61 24.33
C ASP A 113 0.87 -5.79 24.30
N GLY A 114 0.34 -6.48 23.27
CA GLY A 114 -1.08 -6.75 23.08
C GLY A 114 -1.89 -5.54 22.63
N LYS A 115 -1.22 -4.47 22.21
CA LYS A 115 -1.77 -3.27 21.57
C LYS A 115 -1.11 -3.10 20.19
N LEU A 116 -1.50 -2.06 19.46
CA LEU A 116 -0.89 -1.73 18.17
C LEU A 116 -0.23 -0.37 18.26
N SER A 117 1.08 -0.34 18.17
CA SER A 117 1.81 0.90 17.91
C SER A 117 1.56 1.39 16.48
N PHE A 118 1.86 2.67 16.20
CA PHE A 118 1.72 3.21 14.85
C PHE A 118 2.54 2.44 13.80
N ARG A 119 3.72 1.93 14.17
CA ARG A 119 4.55 1.10 13.27
C ARG A 119 3.87 -0.22 12.92
N GLU A 120 3.28 -0.90 13.89
CA GLU A 120 2.59 -2.18 13.70
C GLU A 120 1.27 -1.99 12.95
N PHE A 121 0.60 -0.86 13.18
CA PHE A 121 -0.54 -0.46 12.37
C PHE A 121 -0.16 -0.32 10.88
N LEU A 122 0.95 0.34 10.56
CA LEU A 122 1.46 0.42 9.18
C LEU A 122 1.84 -0.95 8.61
N LEU A 123 2.33 -1.87 9.45
CA LEU A 123 2.69 -3.23 9.04
C LEU A 123 1.49 -4.01 8.48
N ILE A 124 0.27 -3.74 8.96
CA ILE A 124 -0.97 -4.32 8.41
C ILE A 124 -1.07 -4.00 6.91
N PHE A 125 -0.91 -2.73 6.57
CA PHE A 125 -1.00 -2.24 5.19
C PHE A 125 0.15 -2.73 4.33
N HIS A 126 1.35 -2.82 4.90
CA HIS A 126 2.50 -3.42 4.23
C HIS A 126 2.23 -4.88 3.85
N LYS A 127 1.72 -5.69 4.81
CA LYS A 127 1.40 -7.11 4.57
C LYS A 127 0.27 -7.27 3.56
N ALA A 128 -0.73 -6.40 3.59
CA ALA A 128 -1.81 -6.36 2.61
C ALA A 128 -1.27 -6.04 1.20
N ALA A 129 -0.45 -5.00 1.07
CA ALA A 129 0.16 -4.61 -0.20
C ALA A 129 1.12 -5.69 -0.75
N ALA A 130 1.79 -6.42 0.14
CA ALA A 130 2.65 -7.55 -0.23
C ALA A 130 1.88 -8.84 -0.56
N GLY A 131 0.55 -8.87 -0.40
CA GLY A 131 -0.26 -10.07 -0.63
C GLY A 131 0.05 -11.23 0.32
N LYS A 132 0.57 -10.93 1.53
CA LYS A 132 0.96 -11.94 2.53
C LYS A 132 -0.17 -12.28 3.51
N LEU A 133 -1.28 -11.55 3.47
CA LEU A 133 -2.43 -11.78 4.33
C LEU A 133 -3.34 -12.87 3.74
N GLN A 134 -4.00 -13.64 4.60
CA GLN A 134 -5.03 -14.59 4.18
C GLN A 134 -6.23 -13.84 3.56
N GLU A 135 -6.82 -14.44 2.52
CA GLU A 135 -7.87 -13.84 1.68
C GLU A 135 -9.15 -13.46 2.46
N ASP A 136 -9.40 -14.08 3.61
CA ASP A 136 -10.56 -13.80 4.47
C ASP A 136 -10.17 -13.24 5.86
N SER A 137 -8.95 -12.73 5.98
CA SER A 137 -8.48 -12.21 7.28
C SER A 137 -9.10 -10.85 7.61
N GLY A 138 -9.38 -10.63 8.90
CA GLY A 138 -9.85 -9.33 9.39
C GLY A 138 -8.87 -8.19 9.09
N LEU A 139 -7.56 -8.48 8.99
CA LEU A 139 -6.54 -7.52 8.57
C LEU A 139 -6.69 -7.11 7.10
N LEU A 140 -7.04 -8.04 6.21
CA LEU A 140 -7.30 -7.72 4.80
C LEU A 140 -8.54 -6.83 4.67
N ALA A 141 -9.62 -7.17 5.39
CA ALA A 141 -10.84 -6.35 5.41
C ALA A 141 -10.55 -4.92 5.90
N LEU A 142 -9.76 -4.78 6.98
CA LEU A 142 -9.31 -3.48 7.48
C LEU A 142 -8.55 -2.70 6.41
N ALA A 143 -7.58 -3.33 5.74
CA ALA A 143 -6.78 -2.69 4.70
C ALA A 143 -7.62 -2.23 3.49
N GLN A 144 -8.59 -3.05 3.06
CA GLN A 144 -9.48 -2.73 1.94
C GLN A 144 -10.47 -1.60 2.27
N LEU A 145 -11.01 -1.58 3.50
CA LEU A 145 -12.04 -0.60 3.91
C LEU A 145 -11.46 0.76 4.28
N SER A 146 -10.18 0.81 4.65
CA SER A 146 -9.47 2.05 4.95
C SER A 146 -8.81 2.69 3.73
N GLU A 147 -8.80 2.01 2.58
CA GLU A 147 -8.44 2.62 1.31
C GLU A 147 -9.50 3.65 0.91
N ILE A 148 -9.19 4.92 1.18
CA ILE A 148 -9.79 6.02 0.45
C ILE A 148 -9.39 5.83 -1.02
N ASN A 149 -10.35 5.43 -1.85
CA ASN A 149 -10.17 5.38 -3.29
C ASN A 149 -9.84 6.81 -3.77
N VAL A 150 -8.55 7.08 -4.00
CA VAL A 150 -8.12 8.31 -4.68
C VAL A 150 -8.69 8.38 -6.10
N ALA A 151 -9.12 7.24 -6.66
CA ALA A 151 -9.92 7.18 -7.88
C ALA A 151 -11.32 7.82 -7.74
N LEU A 152 -11.92 7.83 -6.54
CA LEU A 152 -13.25 8.40 -6.28
C LEU A 152 -13.19 9.87 -5.83
N GLU A 153 -12.19 10.26 -5.05
CA GLU A 153 -12.14 11.61 -4.45
C GLU A 153 -10.98 12.50 -4.92
N GLY A 154 -10.11 12.01 -5.82
CA GLY A 154 -8.80 12.60 -6.00
C GLY A 154 -8.48 13.41 -7.26
N VAL A 155 -9.34 13.55 -8.28
CA VAL A 155 -9.07 14.43 -9.45
C VAL A 155 -10.36 14.94 -10.12
N ARG A 156 -11.45 15.16 -9.38
CA ARG A 156 -12.69 15.64 -10.04
C ARG A 156 -12.51 17.04 -10.63
N GLY A 157 -11.86 17.93 -9.89
CA GLY A 157 -11.58 19.29 -10.36
C GLY A 157 -10.56 19.40 -11.50
N ALA A 158 -9.57 18.50 -11.59
CA ALA A 158 -8.57 18.59 -12.67
C ALA A 158 -9.03 17.86 -13.94
N LYS A 159 -9.86 16.80 -13.83
CA LYS A 159 -10.45 16.13 -15.00
C LYS A 159 -11.24 17.13 -15.85
N ASP A 160 -12.14 17.89 -15.22
CA ASP A 160 -12.93 18.92 -15.90
C ASP A 160 -12.05 20.04 -16.48
N PHE A 161 -10.96 20.39 -15.78
CA PHE A 161 -10.01 21.41 -16.23
C PHE A 161 -9.23 21.00 -17.50
N PHE A 162 -8.77 19.74 -17.57
CA PHE A 162 -8.07 19.23 -18.75
C PHE A 162 -9.02 18.93 -19.91
N GLU A 163 -10.24 18.45 -19.64
CA GLU A 163 -11.27 18.17 -20.64
C GLU A 163 -11.79 19.46 -21.30
N ALA A 164 -12.04 20.52 -20.51
CA ALA A 164 -12.43 21.83 -21.03
C ALA A 164 -11.35 22.43 -21.95
N LYS A 165 -10.07 22.29 -21.59
CA LYS A 165 -8.95 22.78 -22.41
C LYS A 165 -8.81 22.01 -23.72
N ALA A 166 -9.04 20.69 -23.70
CA ALA A 166 -9.04 19.86 -24.90
C ALA A 166 -10.22 20.20 -25.83
N GLN A 167 -11.41 20.43 -25.29
CA GLN A 167 -12.57 20.85 -26.07
C GLN A 167 -12.40 22.24 -26.70
N ALA A 168 -11.80 23.20 -25.99
CA ALA A 168 -11.54 24.54 -26.53
C ALA A 168 -10.53 24.51 -27.70
N LEU A 169 -9.51 23.65 -27.62
CA LEU A 169 -8.59 23.42 -28.75
C LEU A 169 -9.28 22.70 -29.92
N ALA A 170 -10.15 21.73 -29.62
CA ALA A 170 -10.87 20.98 -30.65
C ALA A 170 -11.96 21.81 -31.34
N SER A 171 -12.68 22.68 -30.62
CA SER A 171 -13.68 23.56 -31.20
C SER A 171 -13.05 24.64 -32.09
N ALA A 172 -11.89 25.17 -31.71
CA ALA A 172 -11.09 26.06 -32.56
C ALA A 172 -10.69 25.37 -33.88
N SER A 173 -10.23 24.11 -33.82
CA SER A 173 -9.83 23.35 -35.00
C SER A 173 -11.01 22.94 -35.90
N LYS A 174 -12.20 22.69 -35.34
CA LYS A 174 -13.41 22.38 -36.13
C LYS A 174 -13.93 23.59 -36.90
N PHE A 175 -13.98 24.78 -36.29
CA PHE A 175 -14.40 26.01 -36.96
C PHE A 175 -13.44 26.41 -38.09
N GLU A 176 -12.13 26.23 -37.87
CA GLU A 176 -11.11 26.50 -38.88
C GLU A 176 -11.17 25.52 -40.08
N ALA A 177 -11.52 24.25 -39.83
CA ALA A 177 -11.73 23.26 -40.89
C ALA A 177 -12.99 23.54 -41.72
N GLU A 178 -14.07 24.02 -41.09
CA GLU A 178 -15.34 24.34 -41.73
C GLU A 178 -15.21 25.58 -42.64
N LEU A 179 -14.53 26.63 -42.16
CA LEU A 179 -14.20 27.83 -42.97
C LEU A 179 -13.34 27.52 -44.20
N LYS A 180 -12.42 26.57 -44.07
CA LYS A 180 -11.52 26.18 -45.15
C LYS A 180 -12.24 25.36 -46.23
N ALA A 181 -13.12 24.46 -45.82
CA ALA A 181 -13.94 23.66 -46.74
C ALA A 181 -14.87 24.55 -47.59
N GLU A 182 -15.50 25.57 -46.99
CA GLU A 182 -16.40 26.48 -47.70
C GLU A 182 -15.68 27.37 -48.72
N GLN A 183 -14.43 27.80 -48.42
CA GLN A 183 -13.61 28.54 -49.40
C GLN A 183 -13.18 27.67 -50.58
N ASP A 184 -12.86 26.41 -50.34
CA ASP A 184 -12.45 25.48 -51.40
C ASP A 184 -13.63 25.08 -52.30
N GLU A 185 -14.85 24.93 -51.75
CA GLU A 185 -16.06 24.72 -52.54
C GLU A 185 -16.41 25.93 -53.40
N ARG A 186 -16.39 27.14 -52.82
CA ARG A 186 -16.61 28.39 -53.58
C ARG A 186 -15.63 28.55 -54.73
N ARG A 187 -14.35 28.20 -54.53
CA ARG A 187 -13.35 28.24 -55.61
C ARG A 187 -13.65 27.24 -56.72
N LYS A 188 -14.00 25.99 -56.36
CA LYS A 188 -14.35 24.96 -57.35
C LYS A 188 -15.58 25.33 -58.16
N GLU A 189 -16.61 25.89 -57.53
CA GLU A 189 -17.80 26.34 -58.25
C GLU A 189 -17.51 27.49 -59.22
N GLU A 190 -16.66 28.44 -58.82
CA GLU A 190 -16.26 29.53 -59.71
C GLU A 190 -15.43 29.03 -60.90
N GLU A 191 -14.54 28.08 -60.68
CA GLU A 191 -13.78 27.42 -61.74
C GLU A 191 -14.68 26.64 -62.68
N ASP A 192 -15.63 25.86 -62.16
CA ASP A 192 -16.56 25.07 -62.97
C ASP A 192 -17.51 25.98 -63.78
N ARG A 193 -17.99 27.07 -63.16
CA ARG A 193 -18.78 28.11 -63.85
C ARG A 193 -17.98 28.79 -64.96
N ARG A 194 -16.69 29.05 -64.72
CA ARG A 194 -15.78 29.64 -65.71
C ARG A 194 -15.52 28.67 -66.86
N GLN A 195 -15.29 27.39 -66.57
CA GLN A 195 -15.12 26.35 -67.57
C GLN A 195 -16.39 26.15 -68.41
N ARG A 196 -17.58 26.11 -67.80
CA ARG A 196 -18.86 26.01 -68.53
C ARG A 196 -19.10 27.22 -69.44
N ARG A 197 -18.77 28.43 -68.99
CA ARG A 197 -18.86 29.64 -69.82
C ARG A 197 -17.86 29.62 -70.98
N ALA A 198 -16.65 29.12 -70.76
CA ALA A 198 -15.64 28.96 -71.81
C ALA A 198 -16.07 27.92 -72.84
N ALA A 199 -16.51 26.74 -72.39
CA ALA A 199 -17.02 25.67 -73.24
C ALA A 199 -18.23 26.14 -74.06
N PHE A 200 -19.18 26.86 -73.45
CA PHE A 200 -20.32 27.43 -74.18
C PHE A 200 -19.88 28.45 -75.24
N ARG A 201 -18.89 29.29 -74.92
CA ARG A 201 -18.32 30.26 -75.87
C ARG A 201 -17.61 29.58 -77.04
N GLU A 202 -16.87 28.51 -76.77
CA GLU A 202 -16.16 27.70 -77.76
C GLU A 202 -17.14 26.97 -78.69
N LEU A 203 -18.17 26.32 -78.13
CA LEU A 203 -19.20 25.64 -78.91
C LEU A 203 -19.98 26.62 -79.81
N LYS A 204 -20.25 27.83 -79.30
CA LYS A 204 -20.88 28.90 -80.08
C LYS A 204 -20.01 29.41 -81.23
N ALA A 205 -18.69 29.52 -81.02
CA ALA A 205 -17.76 29.92 -82.07
C ALA A 205 -17.59 28.85 -83.17
N ALA A 206 -17.66 27.57 -82.78
CA ALA A 206 -17.62 26.44 -83.72
C ALA A 206 -18.89 26.36 -84.60
N PHE A 207 -20.05 26.80 -84.10
CA PHE A 207 -21.33 26.78 -84.82
C PHE A 207 -21.59 28.05 -85.64
N SER A 208 -20.71 29.06 -85.58
CA SER A 208 -20.86 30.34 -86.28
C SER A 208 -19.87 30.54 -87.44
N SER A 209 -19.18 29.48 -87.88
CA SER A 209 -18.33 29.43 -89.09
C SER A 209 -19.00 28.55 -90.15
#